data_AF-A0AAF0PM75-F1
#
_entry.id   AF-A0AAF0PM75-F1
#
_cell.length_a   1.000
_cell.length_b   1.000
_cell.length_c   1.000
_cell.angle_alpha   90.00
_cell.angle_beta   90.00
_cell.angle_gamma   90.00
#
_symmetry.space_group_name_H-M   'P 1'
#
loop_
_entity.id
_entity.type
_entity.pdbx_description
1 polymer ?
#
loop_
_entity_poly.entity_id
_entity_poly.type
_entity_poly.pdbx_seq_one_letter_code
_entity_poly.pdbx_strand_id
1 'polypeptide(L)'
;MEYLSRNLNNLKTKKSFKFHPRCANLGITHLSFADDLLLFSKGDIVSVTAMHKVFMVFSKASGLQENMNKSSIYFGGVAQSEKDRILQVLGYTQGDLPFKYLGIPLSTKKLTLLQWQPLIEKMVGRITSWTAKKLSYAGRVQLVRSVLFGIQAYWAQLFLLPTKVIKTIEAYCRS
;
A
#
# COMPACT_ATOMS: atom_id res chain seq x y z
N MET A 1 12.53 12.93 4.14
CA MET A 1 11.10 12.66 4.45
C MET A 1 10.59 13.39 5.67
N GLU A 2 11.35 13.49 6.77
CA GLU A 2 10.89 14.22 7.98
C GLU A 2 10.46 15.67 7.73
N TYR A 3 11.17 16.38 6.85
CA TYR A 3 10.79 17.74 6.45
C TYR A 3 9.40 17.80 5.79
N LEU A 4 9.09 16.86 4.88
CA LEU A 4 7.76 16.73 4.31
C LEU A 4 6.72 16.44 5.39
N SER A 5 7.02 15.50 6.31
CA SER A 5 6.14 15.15 7.42
C SER A 5 5.82 16.35 8.32
N ARG A 6 6.82 17.19 8.62
CA ARG A 6 6.63 18.43 9.39
C ARG A 6 5.72 19.41 8.65
N ASN A 7 5.91 19.59 7.35
CA ASN A 7 5.07 20.49 6.55
C ASN A 7 3.62 19.97 6.44
N LEU A 8 3.42 18.67 6.29
CA LEU A 8 2.10 18.05 6.27
C LEU A 8 1.42 18.11 7.64
N ASN A 9 2.18 18.02 8.74
CA ASN A 9 1.65 18.21 10.08
C ASN A 9 1.18 19.66 10.31
N ASN A 10 1.84 20.65 9.68
CA ASN A 10 1.37 22.04 9.70
C ASN A 10 0.05 22.25 8.93
N LEU A 11 -0.37 21.32 8.07
CA LEU A 11 -1.71 21.40 7.46
C LEU A 11 -2.82 21.12 8.49
N LYS A 12 -2.53 20.35 9.54
CA LYS A 12 -3.51 19.99 10.59
C LYS A 12 -4.05 21.22 11.32
N THR A 13 -3.25 22.28 11.41
CA THR A 13 -3.63 23.53 12.09
C THR A 13 -4.40 24.49 11.19
N LYS A 14 -4.44 24.25 9.87
CA LYS A 14 -5.16 25.10 8.92
C LYS A 14 -6.64 24.75 8.89
N LYS A 15 -7.51 25.72 9.17
CA LYS A 15 -8.98 25.57 9.10
C LYS A 15 -9.51 25.11 7.74
N SER A 16 -8.76 25.36 6.67
CA SER A 16 -9.14 24.99 5.31
C SER A 16 -8.90 23.52 4.97
N PHE A 17 -8.02 22.82 5.70
CA PHE A 17 -7.71 21.42 5.44
C PHE A 17 -8.65 20.51 6.25
N LYS A 18 -9.25 19.53 5.57
CA LYS A 18 -10.08 18.51 6.20
C LYS A 18 -9.44 17.14 6.05
N PHE A 19 -9.43 16.38 7.13
CA PHE A 19 -8.92 15.01 7.14
C PHE A 19 -9.83 14.08 6.36
N HIS A 20 -9.25 12.98 5.86
CA HIS A 20 -10.04 11.85 5.43
C HIS A 20 -10.91 11.35 6.61
N PRO A 21 -12.20 11.00 6.41
CA PRO A 21 -13.11 10.67 7.51
C PRO A 21 -12.60 9.59 8.47
N ARG A 22 -11.87 8.59 7.95
CA ARG A 22 -11.28 7.51 8.78
C ARG A 22 -9.94 7.86 9.42
N CYS A 23 -9.32 8.97 9.03
CA CYS A 23 -8.01 9.39 9.50
C CYS A 23 -8.10 10.55 10.49
N ALA A 24 -9.26 11.21 10.59
CA ALA A 24 -9.50 12.36 11.46
C ALA A 24 -9.20 12.06 12.93
N ASN A 25 -9.74 10.95 13.45
CA ASN A 25 -9.56 10.56 14.87
C ASN A 25 -8.10 10.27 15.23
N LEU A 26 -7.32 9.76 14.27
CA LEU A 26 -5.89 9.45 14.45
C LEU A 26 -4.99 10.61 14.03
N GLY A 27 -5.55 11.69 13.50
CA GLY A 27 -4.80 12.82 12.94
C GLY A 27 -3.80 12.42 11.85
N ILE A 28 -4.10 11.36 11.08
CA ILE A 28 -3.19 10.86 10.04
C ILE A 28 -3.39 11.67 8.76
N THR A 29 -2.30 12.26 8.25
CA THR A 29 -2.27 12.94 6.94
C THR A 29 -1.47 12.20 5.91
N HIS A 30 -0.50 11.38 6.33
CA HIS A 30 0.37 10.64 5.43
C HIS A 30 0.93 9.39 6.10
N LEU A 31 1.36 8.44 5.26
CA LEU A 31 2.22 7.32 5.61
C LEU A 31 3.38 7.32 4.63
N SER A 32 4.61 7.19 5.13
CA SER A 32 5.81 7.18 4.29
C SER A 32 6.70 6.03 4.68
N PHE A 33 7.17 5.26 3.70
CA PHE A 33 8.17 4.23 3.87
C PHE A 33 9.15 4.27 2.70
N ALA A 34 10.41 4.61 2.96
CA ALA A 34 11.40 4.89 1.92
C ALA A 34 10.86 5.89 0.87
N ASP A 35 10.68 5.43 -0.37
CA ASP A 35 10.14 6.16 -1.52
C ASP A 35 8.62 6.03 -1.69
N ASP A 36 7.97 5.09 -1.00
CA ASP A 36 6.53 4.91 -1.02
C ASP A 36 5.84 5.92 -0.09
N LEU A 37 4.99 6.79 -0.66
CA LEU A 37 4.23 7.82 0.06
C LEU A 37 2.74 7.69 -0.20
N LEU A 38 1.96 7.60 0.88
CA LEU A 38 0.50 7.72 0.85
C LEU A 38 0.09 9.02 1.53
N LEU A 39 -0.78 9.78 0.87
CA LEU A 39 -1.32 11.04 1.37
C LEU A 39 -2.84 10.92 1.55
N PHE A 40 -3.36 11.41 2.67
CA PHE A 40 -4.75 11.28 3.07
C PHE A 40 -5.36 12.65 3.37
N SER A 41 -6.42 12.98 2.65
CA SER A 41 -7.24 14.18 2.89
C SER A 41 -8.71 13.87 2.62
N LYS A 42 -9.58 14.81 2.99
CA LYS A 42 -10.95 14.79 2.47
C LYS A 42 -10.92 14.96 0.95
N GLY A 43 -11.83 14.27 0.27
CA GLY A 43 -12.00 14.34 -1.18
C GLY A 43 -12.71 15.60 -1.64
N ASP A 44 -12.24 16.77 -1.21
CA ASP A 44 -12.66 18.08 -1.69
C ASP A 44 -11.47 18.82 -2.28
N ILE A 45 -11.74 19.67 -3.27
CA ILE A 45 -10.67 20.37 -4.00
C ILE A 45 -9.76 21.20 -3.08
N VAL A 46 -10.31 21.79 -2.02
CA VAL A 46 -9.56 22.68 -1.11
C VAL A 46 -8.50 21.89 -0.33
N SER A 47 -8.90 20.77 0.26
CA SER A 47 -8.03 19.92 1.08
C SER A 47 -6.95 19.24 0.23
N VAL A 48 -7.33 18.69 -0.94
CA VAL A 48 -6.37 18.02 -1.83
C VAL A 48 -5.36 19.02 -2.40
N THR A 49 -5.82 20.19 -2.85
CA THR A 49 -4.92 21.24 -3.37
C THR A 49 -3.97 21.76 -2.29
N ALA A 50 -4.44 21.95 -1.05
CA ALA A 50 -3.58 22.35 0.06
C ALA A 50 -2.48 21.33 0.34
N MET A 51 -2.81 20.03 0.28
CA MET A 51 -1.86 18.94 0.46
C MET A 51 -0.86 18.87 -0.69
N HIS A 52 -1.33 18.99 -1.94
CA HIS A 52 -0.46 19.02 -3.12
C HIS A 52 0.49 20.22 -3.12
N LYS A 53 0.05 21.40 -2.69
CA LYS A 53 0.93 22.57 -2.54
C LYS A 53 2.10 22.31 -1.60
N VAL A 54 1.84 21.64 -0.48
CA VAL A 54 2.90 21.25 0.47
C VAL A 54 3.86 20.26 -0.17
N PHE A 55 3.33 19.29 -0.92
CA PHE A 55 4.15 18.33 -1.66
C PHE A 55 5.04 19.02 -2.71
N MET A 56 4.52 19.98 -3.47
CA MET A 56 5.29 20.75 -4.44
C MET A 56 6.39 21.61 -3.79
N VAL A 57 6.12 22.21 -2.64
CA VAL A 57 7.15 22.93 -1.86
C VAL A 57 8.27 21.99 -1.44
N PHE A 58 7.92 20.78 -1.00
CA PHE A 58 8.91 19.75 -0.68
C PHE A 58 9.70 19.29 -1.92
N SER A 59 9.03 19.04 -3.04
CA SER A 59 9.66 18.65 -4.30
C SER A 59 10.69 19.70 -4.73
N LYS A 60 10.31 20.97 -4.73
CA LYS A 60 11.21 22.09 -5.06
C LYS A 60 12.38 22.23 -4.09
N ALA A 61 12.14 22.04 -2.79
CA ALA A 61 13.19 22.18 -1.77
C ALA A 61 14.18 21.00 -1.75
N SER A 62 13.71 19.79 -2.05
CA SER A 62 14.53 18.57 -2.03
C SER A 62 15.15 18.21 -3.38
N GLY A 63 14.62 18.75 -4.48
CA GLY A 63 14.94 18.32 -5.83
C GLY A 63 14.32 16.97 -6.24
N LEU A 64 13.55 16.33 -5.35
CA LEU A 64 12.85 15.08 -5.66
C LEU A 64 11.58 15.35 -6.45
N GLN A 65 11.30 14.53 -7.45
CA GLN A 65 10.09 14.60 -8.26
C GLN A 65 9.28 13.32 -8.12
N GLU A 66 7.97 13.46 -8.13
CA GLU A 66 7.05 12.33 -8.21
C GLU A 66 7.16 11.62 -9.56
N ASN A 67 6.92 10.31 -9.52
CA ASN A 67 6.80 9.53 -10.74
C ASN A 67 5.31 9.45 -11.12
N MET A 68 4.89 10.29 -12.06
CA MET A 68 3.49 10.36 -12.52
C MET A 68 2.92 9.02 -13.02
N ASN A 69 3.78 8.10 -13.49
CA ASN A 69 3.35 6.78 -13.94
C ASN A 69 3.10 5.79 -12.78
N LYS A 70 3.64 6.07 -11.59
CA LYS A 70 3.46 5.26 -10.38
C LYS A 70 2.52 5.93 -9.37
N SER A 71 2.33 7.24 -9.47
CA SER A 71 1.46 8.03 -8.60
C SER A 71 0.04 8.03 -9.14
N SER A 72 -0.93 7.72 -8.30
CA SER A 72 -2.35 7.72 -8.67
C SER A 72 -3.21 8.18 -7.50
N ILE A 73 -4.38 8.75 -7.81
CA ILE A 73 -5.37 9.15 -6.81
C ILE A 73 -6.45 8.07 -6.70
N TYR A 74 -6.78 7.72 -5.45
CA TYR A 74 -7.85 6.80 -5.12
C TYR A 74 -8.97 7.55 -4.40
N PHE A 75 -10.20 7.44 -4.89
CA PHE A 75 -11.37 8.13 -4.32
C PHE A 75 -12.29 7.15 -3.59
N GLY A 76 -12.89 7.62 -2.50
CA GLY A 76 -13.94 6.89 -1.77
C GLY A 76 -15.08 7.81 -1.37
N GLY A 77 -16.30 7.54 -1.86
CA GLY A 77 -17.50 8.31 -1.49
C GLY A 77 -17.54 9.76 -1.99
N VAL A 78 -16.84 10.06 -3.08
CA VAL A 78 -16.79 11.39 -3.72
C VAL A 78 -17.65 11.39 -4.98
N ALA A 79 -18.39 12.48 -5.23
CA ALA A 79 -19.19 12.65 -6.45
C ALA A 79 -18.30 12.74 -7.70
N GLN A 80 -18.77 12.23 -8.84
CA GLN A 80 -17.96 12.16 -10.06
C GLN A 80 -17.46 13.54 -10.52
N SER A 81 -18.32 14.55 -10.48
CA SER A 81 -17.96 15.93 -10.83
C SER A 81 -16.79 16.48 -10.00
N GLU A 82 -16.73 16.13 -8.71
CA GLU A 82 -15.63 16.57 -7.84
C GLU A 82 -14.35 15.78 -8.11
N LYS A 83 -14.45 14.48 -8.44
CA LYS A 83 -13.28 13.69 -8.86
C LYS A 83 -12.66 14.27 -10.12
N ASP A 84 -13.46 14.57 -11.13
CA ASP A 84 -12.98 15.08 -12.41
C ASP A 84 -12.26 16.43 -12.21
N ARG A 85 -12.81 17.31 -11.36
CA ARG A 85 -12.17 18.57 -10.97
C ARG A 85 -10.82 18.34 -10.27
N ILE A 86 -10.76 17.39 -9.35
CA ILE A 86 -9.52 17.07 -8.62
C ILE A 86 -8.45 16.52 -9.57
N LEU A 87 -8.83 15.60 -10.46
CA LEU A 87 -7.94 15.01 -11.46
C LEU A 87 -7.41 16.07 -12.44
N GLN A 88 -8.28 16.97 -12.91
CA GLN A 88 -7.90 18.06 -13.80
C GLN A 88 -6.90 19.03 -13.15
N VAL A 89 -7.07 19.33 -11.86
CA VAL A 89 -6.19 20.27 -11.14
C VAL A 89 -4.82 19.67 -10.83
N LEU A 90 -4.75 18.37 -10.56
CA LEU A 90 -3.51 17.71 -10.12
C LEU A 90 -2.78 16.99 -11.24
N GLY A 91 -3.46 16.60 -12.31
CA GLY A 91 -2.89 15.86 -13.44
C GLY A 91 -2.55 14.39 -13.16
N TYR A 92 -2.94 13.84 -12.01
CA TYR A 92 -2.76 12.42 -11.72
C TYR A 92 -3.81 11.54 -12.41
N THR A 93 -3.46 10.29 -12.66
CA THR A 93 -4.43 9.27 -13.08
C THR A 93 -5.27 8.79 -11.90
N GLN A 94 -6.54 8.49 -12.15
CA GLN A 94 -7.36 7.77 -11.19
C GLN A 94 -6.89 6.32 -11.11
N GLY A 95 -6.60 5.84 -9.90
CA GLY A 95 -6.30 4.45 -9.63
C GLY A 95 -7.53 3.68 -9.16
N ASP A 96 -7.52 2.36 -9.37
CA ASP A 96 -8.57 1.45 -8.92
C ASP A 96 -8.13 0.66 -7.68
N LEU A 97 -9.09 0.36 -6.80
CA LEU A 97 -8.88 -0.47 -5.63
C LEU A 97 -9.22 -1.94 -5.95
N PRO A 98 -8.43 -2.91 -5.45
CA PRO A 98 -7.28 -2.77 -4.58
C PRO A 98 -5.99 -2.36 -5.33
N PHE A 99 -5.08 -1.68 -4.64
CA PHE A 99 -3.72 -1.46 -5.14
C PHE A 99 -2.68 -2.07 -4.19
N LYS A 100 -1.44 -2.23 -4.64
CA LYS A 100 -0.36 -2.84 -3.87
C LYS A 100 0.45 -1.78 -3.14
N TYR A 101 0.64 -1.94 -1.84
CA TYR A 101 1.51 -1.11 -1.00
C TYR A 101 2.41 -2.01 -0.15
N LEU A 102 3.73 -1.80 -0.19
CA LEU A 102 4.74 -2.61 0.53
C LEU A 102 4.62 -4.12 0.31
N GLY A 103 4.18 -4.54 -0.88
CA GLY A 103 4.04 -5.97 -1.20
C GLY A 103 2.68 -6.56 -0.87
N ILE A 104 1.74 -5.77 -0.35
CA ILE A 104 0.44 -6.22 0.15
C ILE A 104 -0.70 -5.50 -0.57
N PRO A 105 -1.79 -6.19 -0.95
CA PRO A 105 -2.97 -5.54 -1.52
C PRO A 105 -3.75 -4.77 -0.45
N LEU A 106 -3.86 -3.45 -0.62
CA LEU A 106 -4.74 -2.59 0.15
C LEU A 106 -6.13 -2.60 -0.49
N SER A 107 -7.10 -3.15 0.23
CA SER A 107 -8.50 -3.25 -0.18
C SER A 107 -9.41 -2.61 0.86
N THR A 108 -10.52 -2.02 0.41
CA THR A 108 -11.59 -1.51 1.29
C THR A 108 -12.52 -2.61 1.80
N LYS A 109 -12.46 -3.80 1.19
CA LYS A 109 -13.28 -4.98 1.50
C LYS A 109 -12.39 -6.17 1.89
N LYS A 110 -12.99 -7.21 2.49
CA LYS A 110 -12.31 -8.49 2.74
C LYS A 110 -11.67 -9.00 1.45
N LEU A 111 -10.43 -9.46 1.55
CA LEU A 111 -9.69 -9.92 0.38
C LEU A 111 -10.35 -11.14 -0.26
N THR A 112 -10.59 -11.09 -1.57
CA THR A 112 -11.08 -12.24 -2.34
C THR A 112 -9.95 -13.24 -2.56
N LEU A 113 -10.28 -14.51 -2.85
CA LEU A 113 -9.27 -15.55 -3.13
C LEU A 113 -8.27 -15.14 -4.23
N LEU A 114 -8.74 -14.42 -5.25
CA LEU A 114 -7.89 -13.86 -6.32
C LEU A 114 -6.83 -12.88 -5.78
N GLN A 115 -7.16 -12.10 -4.76
CA GLN A 115 -6.22 -11.16 -4.15
C GLN A 115 -5.19 -11.85 -3.26
N TRP A 116 -5.41 -13.11 -2.87
CA TRP A 116 -4.42 -13.96 -2.18
C TRP A 116 -3.47 -14.65 -3.14
N GLN A 117 -3.79 -14.69 -4.43
CA GLN A 117 -2.99 -15.39 -5.44
C GLN A 117 -1.54 -14.90 -5.52
N PRO A 118 -1.22 -13.59 -5.42
CA PRO A 118 0.17 -13.13 -5.38
C PRO A 118 0.98 -13.71 -4.21
N LEU A 119 0.34 -13.97 -3.06
CA LEU A 119 0.99 -14.62 -1.92
C LEU A 119 1.29 -16.09 -2.23
N ILE A 120 0.29 -16.80 -2.78
CA ILE A 120 0.42 -18.21 -3.14
C ILE A 120 1.54 -18.37 -4.18
N GLU A 121 1.51 -17.61 -5.27
CA GLU A 121 2.51 -17.65 -6.33
C GLU A 121 3.91 -17.34 -5.80
N LYS A 122 4.04 -16.35 -4.91
CA LYS A 122 5.33 -16.01 -4.28
C LYS A 122 5.85 -17.17 -3.43
N MET A 123 5.00 -17.82 -2.64
CA MET A 123 5.41 -18.95 -1.79
C MET A 123 5.71 -20.20 -2.62
N VAL A 124 4.84 -20.54 -3.56
CA VAL A 124 5.03 -21.68 -4.48
C VAL A 124 6.30 -21.50 -5.30
N GLY A 125 6.54 -20.31 -5.85
CA GLY A 125 7.77 -20.02 -6.59
C GLY A 125 9.06 -20.18 -5.76
N ARG A 126 9.00 -19.95 -4.43
CA ARG A 126 10.13 -20.25 -3.53
C ARG A 126 10.27 -21.75 -3.31
N ILE A 127 9.17 -22.45 -3.05
CA ILE A 127 9.16 -23.91 -2.84
C ILE A 127 9.72 -24.63 -4.07
N THR A 128 9.20 -24.34 -5.26
CA THR A 128 9.64 -24.97 -6.52
C THR A 128 11.12 -24.68 -6.80
N SER A 129 11.60 -23.46 -6.51
CA SER A 129 13.01 -23.11 -6.62
C SER A 129 13.91 -23.92 -5.67
N TRP A 130 13.42 -24.28 -4.48
CA TRP A 130 14.16 -25.10 -3.53
C TRP A 130 14.11 -26.58 -3.86
N THR A 131 12.98 -27.09 -4.37
CA THR A 131 12.85 -28.47 -4.84
C THR A 131 13.74 -28.74 -6.05
N ALA A 132 13.93 -27.75 -6.93
CA ALA A 132 14.87 -27.83 -8.05
C ALA A 132 16.35 -27.86 -7.62
N LYS A 133 16.67 -27.41 -6.39
CA LYS A 133 18.02 -27.46 -5.83
C LYS A 133 18.22 -28.78 -5.10
N LYS A 134 19.41 -29.39 -5.23
CA LYS A 134 19.81 -30.61 -4.50
C LYS A 134 20.07 -30.30 -3.01
N LEU A 135 19.03 -29.89 -2.29
CA LEU A 135 19.09 -29.58 -0.85
C LEU A 135 18.79 -30.82 -0.02
N SER A 136 19.46 -30.93 1.13
CA SER A 136 19.11 -31.94 2.13
C SER A 136 17.72 -31.69 2.70
N TYR A 137 17.10 -32.75 3.25
CA TYR A 137 15.81 -32.61 3.93
C TYR A 137 15.85 -31.56 5.05
N ALA A 138 16.88 -31.59 5.89
CA ALA A 138 17.08 -30.60 6.95
C ALA A 138 17.21 -29.17 6.39
N GLY A 139 17.92 -28.99 5.27
CA GLY A 139 18.02 -27.71 4.59
C GLY A 139 16.67 -27.19 4.09
N ARG A 140 15.84 -28.06 3.52
CA ARG A 140 14.47 -27.68 3.08
C ARG A 140 13.58 -27.29 4.26
N VAL A 141 13.60 -28.05 5.35
CA VAL A 141 12.84 -27.71 6.58
C VAL A 141 13.27 -26.36 7.14
N GLN A 142 14.58 -26.07 7.14
CA GLN A 142 15.08 -24.78 7.61
C GLN A 142 14.64 -23.61 6.72
N LEU A 143 14.56 -23.80 5.40
CA LEU A 143 14.05 -22.77 4.48
C LEU A 143 12.55 -22.54 4.65
N VAL A 144 11.77 -23.60 4.87
CA VAL A 144 10.34 -23.48 5.20
C VAL A 144 10.17 -22.65 6.47
N ARG A 145 10.92 -22.96 7.53
CA ARG A 145 10.84 -22.25 8.82
C ARG A 145 11.32 -20.82 8.77
N SER A 146 12.40 -20.53 8.04
CA SER A 146 12.97 -19.17 8.01
C SER A 146 12.29 -18.27 6.99
N VAL A 147 11.99 -18.78 5.78
CA VAL A 147 11.50 -17.96 4.67
C VAL A 147 9.98 -18.01 4.55
N LEU A 148 9.37 -19.19 4.47
CA LEU A 148 7.90 -19.26 4.27
C LEU A 148 7.16 -18.73 5.49
N PHE A 149 7.59 -19.13 6.69
CA PHE A 149 6.98 -18.60 7.92
C PHE A 149 7.17 -17.09 8.04
N GLY A 150 8.32 -16.54 7.61
CA GLY A 150 8.54 -15.09 7.57
C GLY A 150 7.56 -14.37 6.63
N ILE A 151 7.34 -14.90 5.42
CA ILE A 151 6.36 -14.33 4.47
C ILE A 151 4.94 -14.45 5.02
N GLN A 152 4.59 -15.60 5.60
CA GLN A 152 3.28 -15.84 6.20
C GLN A 152 3.03 -14.87 7.36
N ALA A 153 3.98 -14.74 8.27
CA ALA A 153 3.90 -13.87 9.44
C ALA A 153 3.69 -12.42 9.03
N TYR A 154 4.39 -11.95 7.98
CA TYR A 154 4.21 -10.59 7.45
C TYR A 154 2.77 -10.33 6.98
N TRP A 155 2.15 -11.28 6.27
CA TRP A 155 0.76 -11.14 5.84
C TRP A 155 -0.24 -11.31 6.99
N ALA A 156 0.07 -12.18 7.95
CA ALA A 156 -0.76 -12.45 9.12
C ALA A 156 -0.87 -11.24 10.08
N GLN A 157 0.11 -10.32 10.05
CA GLN A 157 0.06 -9.08 10.83
C GLN A 157 -1.08 -8.15 10.39
N LEU A 158 -1.50 -8.21 9.12
CA LEU A 158 -2.53 -7.33 8.58
C LEU A 158 -3.85 -8.04 8.30
N PHE A 159 -3.82 -9.35 8.01
CA PHE A 159 -5.01 -10.11 7.63
C PHE A 159 -5.08 -11.47 8.32
N LEU A 160 -6.31 -11.89 8.58
CA LEU A 160 -6.59 -13.28 8.93
C LEU A 160 -6.44 -14.15 7.68
N LEU A 161 -5.47 -15.07 7.72
CA LEU A 161 -5.18 -16.00 6.61
C LEU A 161 -6.34 -17.00 6.43
N PRO A 162 -6.96 -17.09 5.24
CA PRO A 162 -7.99 -18.08 4.97
C PRO A 162 -7.42 -19.50 5.04
N THR A 163 -8.16 -20.42 5.66
CA THR A 163 -7.77 -21.83 5.75
C THR A 163 -7.52 -22.47 4.40
N LYS A 164 -8.26 -22.06 3.36
CA LYS A 164 -8.04 -22.50 1.97
C LYS A 164 -6.63 -22.16 1.48
N VAL A 165 -6.16 -20.93 1.71
CA VAL A 165 -4.84 -20.46 1.26
C VAL A 165 -3.74 -21.26 1.96
N ILE A 166 -3.86 -21.47 3.27
CA ILE A 166 -2.91 -22.26 4.07
C ILE A 166 -2.84 -23.70 3.54
N LYS A 167 -4.00 -24.36 3.36
CA LYS A 167 -4.06 -25.74 2.84
C LYS A 167 -3.43 -25.88 1.46
N THR A 168 -3.62 -24.90 0.57
CA THR A 168 -2.97 -24.88 -0.74
C THR A 168 -1.45 -24.82 -0.61
N ILE A 169 -0.92 -23.92 0.23
CA ILE A 169 0.53 -23.80 0.44
C ILE A 169 1.10 -25.08 1.08
N GLU A 170 0.42 -25.65 2.06
CA GLU A 170 0.83 -26.90 2.70
C GLU A 170 0.87 -28.08 1.72
N ALA A 171 -0.07 -28.14 0.76
CA ALA A 171 -0.05 -29.16 -0.29
C ALA A 171 1.21 -29.07 -1.15
N TYR A 172 1.63 -27.85 -1.54
CA TYR A 172 2.88 -27.63 -2.27
C TYR A 172 4.13 -27.89 -1.43
N CYS A 173 4.10 -27.69 -0.12
CA CYS A 173 5.22 -28.05 0.75
C CYS A 173 5.42 -29.57 0.88
N ARG A 174 4.37 -30.37 0.63
CA ARG A 174 4.40 -31.84 0.72
C ARG A 174 4.79 -32.53 -0.59
N SER A 175 4.65 -31.84 -1.72
CA SER A 175 5.09 -32.31 -3.05
C SER A 175 6.59 -32.14 -3.23
#